data_AF-A0A1G5EE23-F1
#
_entry.id   AF-A0A1G5EE23-F1
#
_cell.length_a   1.000
_cell.length_b   1.000
_cell.length_c   1.000
_cell.angle_alpha   90.00
_cell.angle_beta   90.00
_cell.angle_gamma   90.00
#
_symmetry.space_group_name_H-M   'P 1'
#
loop_
_entity.id
_entity.type
_entity.pdbx_description
1 polymer ?
#
loop_
_entity_poly.entity_id
_entity_poly.type
_entity_poly.pdbx_seq_one_letter_code
_entity_poly.pdbx_strand_id
1 'polypeptide(L)'
;MLETDVNIVELDVRPHLSKKLEPFQLIMDTVKELKHEDVLVLHAPFKPTPLLGILKMKGYSSTSERLESNHWVTTFVHKKNKTAAEKISAAVQFNTLARTELTSSSIEDSGSEDAMNSCEGQPPAIAEPSKSAVLSDEPITQEQKEPTIVLDNRGLEPPQPMMRTLAALERCKPGEVVLIHNDRVPVFLIEELNQLGCLYTVEDQADGTAKVRIEKG
;
A
#
# COMPACT_ATOMS: atom_id res chain seq x y z
N MET A 1 6.53 25.61 35.91
CA MET A 1 5.33 25.43 35.08
C MET A 1 5.79 25.65 33.66
N LEU A 2 6.12 24.58 32.92
CA LEU A 2 6.59 24.70 31.54
C LEU A 2 5.34 24.58 30.66
N GLU A 3 4.94 25.70 30.08
CA GLU A 3 4.01 25.73 28.96
C GLU A 3 4.72 25.04 27.79
N THR A 4 4.33 23.81 27.48
CA THR A 4 4.82 23.14 26.27
C THR A 4 4.09 23.77 25.08
N ASP A 5 4.71 24.77 24.47
CA ASP A 5 4.32 25.30 23.16
C ASP A 5 4.49 24.19 22.11
N VAL A 6 3.38 23.58 21.73
CA VAL A 6 3.33 22.60 20.63
C VAL A 6 3.36 23.38 19.32
N ASN A 7 4.48 23.36 18.60
CA ASN A 7 4.53 23.99 17.28
C ASN A 7 3.95 23.05 16.22
N ILE A 8 3.02 23.57 15.44
CA ILE A 8 2.41 22.85 14.32
C ILE A 8 3.07 23.34 13.04
N VAL A 9 3.72 22.43 12.33
CA VAL A 9 4.38 22.69 11.06
C VAL A 9 3.55 22.08 9.95
N GLU A 10 2.96 22.91 9.10
CA GLU A 10 2.18 22.47 7.94
C GLU A 10 3.06 22.46 6.68
N LEU A 11 2.99 21.37 5.91
CA LEU A 11 3.77 21.18 4.69
C LEU A 11 2.86 20.69 3.56
N ASP A 12 2.67 21.50 2.52
CA ASP A 12 1.92 21.11 1.31
C ASP A 12 2.86 20.70 0.18
N VAL A 13 2.79 19.43 -0.20
CA VAL A 13 3.59 18.84 -1.27
C VAL A 13 2.82 18.63 -2.56
N ARG A 14 1.51 18.93 -2.60
CA ARG A 14 0.69 18.90 -3.82
C ARG A 14 1.30 19.73 -4.96
N PRO A 15 1.70 21.01 -4.77
CA PRO A 15 2.27 21.78 -5.87
C PRO A 15 3.61 21.24 -6.38
N HIS A 16 4.39 20.58 -5.51
CA HIS A 16 5.65 19.94 -5.89
C HIS A 16 5.38 18.71 -6.77
N LEU A 17 4.45 17.85 -6.35
CA LEU A 17 4.04 16.66 -7.09
C LEU A 17 3.38 17.02 -8.43
N SER A 18 2.56 18.08 -8.49
CA SER A 18 1.96 18.58 -9.73
C SER A 18 3.02 19.08 -10.73
N LYS A 19 4.14 19.60 -10.25
CA LYS A 19 5.28 20.04 -11.07
C LYS A 19 6.28 18.91 -11.38
N LYS A 20 5.97 17.66 -11.02
CA LYS A 20 6.88 16.50 -11.11
C LYS A 20 8.20 16.72 -10.34
N LEU A 21 8.17 17.53 -9.28
CA LEU A 21 9.29 17.72 -8.37
C LEU A 21 9.17 16.73 -7.21
N GLU A 22 10.29 16.16 -6.81
CA GLU A 22 10.39 15.22 -5.69
C GLU A 22 10.29 15.96 -4.34
N PRO A 23 9.20 15.81 -3.56
CA PRO A 23 9.05 16.49 -2.27
C PRO A 23 9.72 15.74 -1.12
N PHE A 24 10.27 14.54 -1.37
CA PHE A 24 10.74 13.65 -0.31
C PHE A 24 11.88 14.29 0.52
N GLN A 25 12.85 14.89 -0.16
CA GLN A 25 13.98 15.54 0.51
C GLN A 25 13.51 16.72 1.35
N LEU A 26 12.60 17.55 0.82
CA LEU A 26 11.98 18.66 1.54
C LEU A 26 11.29 18.18 2.82
N ILE A 27 10.49 17.12 2.73
CA ILE A 27 9.84 16.52 3.91
C ILE A 27 10.88 16.06 4.93
N MET A 28 11.94 15.39 4.48
CA MET A 28 12.99 14.89 5.39
C MET A 28 13.76 16.01 6.07
N ASP A 29 13.98 17.13 5.38
CA ASP A 29 14.66 18.29 5.95
C ASP A 29 13.76 18.99 6.97
N THR A 30 12.47 19.17 6.67
CA THR A 30 11.50 19.65 7.66
C THR A 30 11.47 18.74 8.88
N VAL A 31 11.40 17.41 8.70
CA VAL A 31 11.36 16.45 9.81
C VAL A 31 12.61 16.51 10.70
N LYS A 32 13.79 16.79 10.14
CA LYS A 32 15.03 16.94 10.92
C LYS A 32 15.01 18.18 11.81
N GLU A 33 14.28 19.23 11.42
CA GLU A 33 14.17 20.48 12.17
C GLU A 33 13.09 20.41 13.27
N LEU A 34 12.17 19.45 13.20
CA LEU A 34 11.11 19.27 14.20
C LEU A 34 11.65 18.80 15.55
N LYS A 35 11.17 19.42 16.62
CA LYS A 35 11.39 18.96 17.99
C LYS A 35 10.45 17.80 18.34
N HIS A 36 10.71 17.17 19.49
CA HIS A 36 9.86 16.07 19.98
C HIS A 36 8.45 16.52 20.36
N GLU A 37 8.28 17.79 20.74
CA GLU A 37 6.98 18.37 21.03
C GLU A 37 6.20 18.82 19.78
N ASP A 38 6.86 18.97 18.63
CA ASP A 38 6.26 19.53 17.42
C ASP A 38 5.42 18.50 16.66
N VAL A 39 4.52 19.00 15.83
CA VAL A 39 3.61 18.20 14.99
C VAL A 39 3.75 18.62 13.54
N LEU A 40 3.89 17.64 12.66
CA LEU A 40 3.93 17.86 11.21
C LEU A 40 2.60 17.48 10.59
N VAL A 41 1.99 18.41 9.85
CA VAL A 41 0.79 18.15 9.04
C VAL A 41 1.19 18.19 7.57
N LEU A 42 1.10 17.05 6.89
CA LEU A 42 1.50 16.89 5.50
C LEU A 42 0.27 16.81 4.58
N HIS A 43 0.21 17.68 3.58
CA HIS A 43 -0.84 17.68 2.55
C HIS A 43 -0.30 17.07 1.26
N ALA A 44 -0.93 16.01 0.78
CA ALA A 44 -0.54 15.29 -0.43
C ALA A 44 -1.78 14.87 -1.25
N PRO A 45 -1.65 14.63 -2.57
CA PRO A 45 -2.80 14.21 -3.38
C PRO A 45 -3.18 12.74 -3.18
N PHE A 46 -2.33 11.96 -2.50
CA PHE A 46 -2.54 10.55 -2.20
C PHE A 46 -1.94 10.22 -0.82
N LYS A 47 -2.30 9.04 -0.29
CA LYS A 47 -1.76 8.55 0.99
C LYS A 47 -0.27 8.23 0.87
N PRO A 48 0.62 8.83 1.69
CA PRO A 48 2.06 8.69 1.52
C PRO A 48 2.60 7.40 2.18
N THR A 49 2.10 6.23 1.78
CA THR A 49 2.39 4.93 2.42
C THR A 49 3.89 4.65 2.64
N PRO A 50 4.80 4.88 1.67
CA PRO A 50 6.23 4.66 1.89
C PRO A 50 6.82 5.56 2.97
N LEU A 51 6.36 6.82 3.02
CA LEU A 51 6.81 7.83 3.98
C LEU A 51 6.39 7.45 5.42
N LEU A 52 5.20 6.89 5.58
CA LEU A 52 4.69 6.44 6.89
C LEU A 52 5.65 5.44 7.53
N GLY A 53 6.15 4.47 6.76
CA GLY A 53 7.10 3.46 7.24
C GLY A 53 8.42 4.07 7.70
N ILE A 54 8.97 4.98 6.91
CA ILE A 54 10.24 5.66 7.21
C ILE A 54 10.12 6.47 8.51
N LEU A 55 9.03 7.24 8.66
CA LEU A 55 8.82 8.07 9.84
C LEU A 55 8.46 7.26 11.08
N LYS A 56 7.77 6.12 10.92
CA LYS A 56 7.54 5.16 12.01
C LYS A 56 8.85 4.61 12.57
N MET A 57 9.81 4.30 11.69
CA MET A 57 11.15 3.85 12.09
C MET A 57 11.94 4.95 12.81
N LYS A 58 11.74 6.22 12.43
CA LYS A 58 12.29 7.39 13.13
C LYS A 58 11.61 7.73 14.46
N GLY A 59 10.62 6.94 14.90
CA GLY A 59 9.96 7.14 16.19
C GLY A 59 8.74 8.08 16.14
N TYR A 60 8.21 8.38 14.96
CA TYR A 60 6.95 9.10 14.80
C TYR A 60 5.76 8.15 14.76
N SER A 61 4.61 8.66 15.18
CA SER A 61 3.30 8.08 14.99
C SER A 61 2.55 8.95 13.97
N SER A 62 1.85 8.32 13.04
CA SER A 62 1.18 9.02 11.94
C SER A 62 -0.29 8.65 11.86
N THR A 63 -1.14 9.62 11.58
CA THR A 63 -2.56 9.42 11.26
C THR A 63 -2.83 10.06 9.90
N SER A 64 -3.40 9.30 8.96
CA SER A 64 -3.77 9.80 7.63
C SER A 64 -5.28 9.80 7.47
N GLU A 65 -5.83 10.94 7.10
CA GLU A 65 -7.24 11.13 6.79
C GLU A 65 -7.40 11.66 5.37
N ARG A 66 -8.41 11.15 4.65
CA ARG A 66 -8.73 11.64 3.31
C ARG A 66 -9.78 12.73 3.46
N LEU A 67 -9.41 13.96 3.11
CA LEU A 67 -10.29 15.11 3.16
C LEU A 67 -11.14 15.21 1.88
N GLU A 68 -10.51 15.00 0.71
CA GLU A 68 -11.16 14.99 -0.60
C GLU A 68 -10.52 13.92 -1.51
N SER A 69 -11.07 13.70 -2.71
CA SER A 69 -10.59 12.70 -3.68
C SER A 69 -9.08 12.81 -3.97
N ASN A 70 -8.57 14.04 -4.10
CA ASN A 70 -7.17 14.33 -4.40
C ASN A 70 -6.50 15.13 -3.27
N HIS A 71 -6.97 14.97 -2.03
CA HIS A 71 -6.42 15.66 -0.87
C HIS A 71 -6.42 14.75 0.35
N TRP A 72 -5.22 14.28 0.67
CA TRP A 72 -4.90 13.55 1.88
C TRP A 72 -4.16 14.45 2.86
N VAL A 73 -4.56 14.39 4.12
CA VAL A 73 -3.87 15.05 5.22
C VAL A 73 -3.27 13.96 6.11
N THR A 74 -1.97 14.03 6.32
CA THR A 74 -1.25 13.11 7.21
C THR A 74 -0.58 13.87 8.32
N THR A 75 -1.00 13.61 9.54
CA THR A 75 -0.44 14.20 10.75
C THR A 75 0.60 13.26 11.33
N PHE A 76 1.80 13.75 11.58
CA PHE A 76 2.88 13.05 12.26
C PHE A 76 3.17 13.69 13.61
N VAL A 77 3.21 12.86 14.65
CA VAL A 77 3.59 13.25 16.00
C VAL A 77 4.72 12.36 16.49
N HIS A 78 5.62 12.88 17.31
CA HIS A 78 6.64 12.03 17.91
C HIS A 78 5.99 11.10 18.95
N LYS A 79 6.44 9.82 19.05
CA LYS A 79 5.86 8.84 20.00
C LYS A 79 5.89 9.29 21.47
N LYS A 80 6.83 10.17 21.81
CA LYS A 80 6.94 10.78 23.15
C LYS A 80 5.86 11.83 23.43
N ASN A 81 5.14 12.32 22.41
CA ASN A 81 4.13 13.38 22.51
C ASN A 81 2.77 12.96 21.89
N LYS A 82 2.32 11.73 22.19
CA LYS A 82 1.08 11.15 21.61
C LYS A 82 -0.17 12.00 21.87
N THR A 83 -0.21 12.76 22.97
CA THR A 83 -1.34 13.61 23.39
C THR A 83 -1.60 14.81 22.46
N ALA A 84 -0.61 15.28 21.70
CA ALA A 84 -0.78 16.40 20.78
C ALA A 84 -1.60 16.03 19.52
N ALA A 85 -1.55 14.76 19.07
CA ALA A 85 -2.22 14.30 17.85
C ALA A 85 -3.74 14.43 17.90
N GLU A 86 -4.34 14.06 19.03
CA GLU A 86 -5.80 14.05 19.23
C GLU A 86 -6.39 15.46 19.29
N LYS A 87 -5.62 16.43 19.82
CA LYS A 87 -6.03 17.84 19.83
C LYS A 87 -6.00 18.47 18.44
N ILE A 88 -5.09 18.02 17.58
CA ILE A 88 -4.89 18.58 16.25
C ILE A 88 -5.81 17.94 15.21
N SER A 89 -6.15 16.64 15.33
CA SER A 89 -7.19 16.04 14.48
C SER A 89 -8.53 16.76 14.63
N ALA A 90 -8.86 17.20 15.84
CA ALA A 90 -10.01 18.05 16.08
C ALA A 90 -9.86 19.47 15.48
N ALA A 91 -8.66 20.08 15.54
CA ALA A 91 -8.44 21.46 15.07
C ALA A 91 -8.25 21.61 13.54
N VAL A 92 -7.66 20.62 12.86
CA VAL A 92 -7.45 20.61 11.40
C VAL A 92 -8.79 20.57 10.65
N GLN A 93 -9.81 19.95 11.25
CA GLN A 93 -11.20 19.98 10.78
C GLN A 93 -11.79 21.40 10.83
N PHE A 94 -11.36 22.27 11.76
CA PHE A 94 -11.84 23.64 11.86
C PHE A 94 -11.16 24.61 10.88
N ASN A 95 -9.86 24.46 10.59
CA ASN A 95 -9.14 25.41 9.74
C ASN A 95 -9.41 25.25 8.23
N THR A 96 -9.96 24.10 7.80
CA THR A 96 -10.23 23.87 6.36
C THR A 96 -11.58 24.44 5.89
N LEU A 97 -12.51 24.73 6.80
CA LEU A 97 -13.79 25.36 6.46
C LEU A 97 -13.69 26.88 6.28
N ALA A 98 -12.60 27.52 6.73
CA ALA A 98 -12.49 28.98 6.78
C ALA A 98 -11.95 29.64 5.49
N ARG A 99 -11.76 28.91 4.38
CA ARG A 99 -11.10 29.46 3.19
C ARG A 99 -11.81 29.25 1.85
N THR A 100 -13.04 28.73 1.85
CA THR A 100 -13.82 28.47 0.64
C THR A 100 -14.96 29.47 0.42
N GLU A 101 -14.80 30.69 0.92
CA GLU A 101 -15.66 31.82 0.56
C GLU A 101 -14.77 32.83 -0.18
N LEU A 102 -15.17 33.18 -1.41
CA LEU A 102 -14.55 34.15 -2.34
C LEU A 102 -13.58 33.55 -3.37
N THR A 103 -14.12 32.99 -4.45
CA THR A 103 -14.32 33.77 -5.71
C THR A 103 -14.82 32.83 -6.80
N SER A 104 -16.15 32.66 -6.84
CA SER A 104 -16.83 32.44 -8.12
C SER A 104 -16.53 33.63 -9.03
N SER A 105 -16.16 33.39 -10.30
CA SER A 105 -16.81 33.98 -11.49
C SER A 105 -16.00 33.76 -12.77
N SER A 106 -16.76 33.51 -13.84
CA SER A 106 -16.43 33.69 -15.27
C SER A 106 -15.78 32.47 -15.96
N ILE A 107 -16.57 31.56 -16.54
CA ILE A 107 -17.28 31.62 -17.86
C ILE A 107 -16.23 31.64 -19.00
N GLU A 108 -16.17 30.61 -19.84
CA GLU A 108 -16.55 30.56 -21.29
C GLU A 108 -15.86 29.28 -21.84
N ASP A 109 -16.24 28.54 -22.88
CA ASP A 109 -17.33 28.48 -23.84
C ASP A 109 -16.96 27.36 -24.86
N SER A 110 -17.97 26.79 -25.52
CA SER A 110 -17.97 26.19 -26.87
C SER A 110 -17.23 24.89 -27.25
N GLY A 111 -18.07 23.95 -27.76
CA GLY A 111 -17.97 23.31 -29.08
C GLY A 111 -16.92 22.21 -29.28
N SER A 112 -17.09 21.17 -30.09
CA SER A 112 -18.18 20.63 -30.93
C SER A 112 -17.59 19.38 -31.60
N GLU A 113 -18.47 18.44 -31.91
CA GLU A 113 -18.44 17.27 -32.80
C GLU A 113 -17.30 16.97 -33.81
N ASP A 114 -17.10 15.64 -33.99
CA ASP A 114 -17.06 14.89 -35.26
C ASP A 114 -15.80 14.17 -35.78
N ALA A 115 -16.11 13.00 -36.38
CA ALA A 115 -15.40 12.21 -37.40
C ALA A 115 -14.56 10.97 -37.00
N MET A 116 -15.25 9.82 -37.07
CA MET A 116 -14.98 8.63 -37.88
C MET A 116 -13.53 8.14 -38.12
N ASN A 117 -13.26 6.91 -37.68
CA ASN A 117 -12.67 5.80 -38.48
C ASN A 117 -12.65 4.53 -37.59
N SER A 118 -12.83 3.28 -38.00
CA SER A 118 -13.37 2.58 -39.15
C SER A 118 -13.68 1.15 -38.65
N CYS A 119 -14.59 0.49 -39.33
CA CYS A 119 -15.13 -0.84 -39.04
C CYS A 119 -14.14 -1.99 -39.36
N GLU A 120 -14.52 -3.18 -38.86
CA GLU A 120 -14.10 -4.55 -39.23
C GLU A 120 -12.86 -5.11 -38.49
N GLY A 121 -12.87 -6.30 -37.87
CA GLY A 121 -13.83 -7.40 -37.77
C GLY A 121 -13.30 -8.47 -36.77
N GLN A 122 -14.17 -9.38 -36.31
CA GLN A 122 -13.93 -10.45 -35.30
C GLN A 122 -14.15 -11.83 -35.99
N PRO A 123 -13.85 -12.97 -35.35
CA PRO A 123 -12.67 -13.85 -35.37
C PRO A 123 -13.04 -15.17 -36.15
N PRO A 124 -12.67 -16.44 -35.80
CA PRO A 124 -11.63 -17.01 -34.92
C PRO A 124 -10.81 -18.15 -35.57
N ALA A 125 -9.66 -18.51 -34.98
CA ALA A 125 -9.04 -19.82 -35.21
C ALA A 125 -8.31 -20.30 -33.94
N ILE A 126 -9.03 -21.16 -33.21
CA ILE A 126 -8.56 -22.32 -32.46
C ILE A 126 -7.21 -22.91 -32.94
N ALA A 127 -6.26 -23.12 -32.02
CA ALA A 127 -5.63 -24.42 -31.75
C ALA A 127 -4.36 -24.28 -30.88
N GLU A 128 -4.46 -24.77 -29.65
CA GLU A 128 -3.38 -25.45 -28.93
C GLU A 128 -4.02 -26.69 -28.26
N PRO A 129 -3.28 -27.73 -27.82
CA PRO A 129 -1.89 -28.10 -28.11
C PRO A 129 -1.70 -29.58 -28.47
N SER A 130 -0.53 -29.89 -29.02
CA SER A 130 0.02 -31.23 -29.23
C SER A 130 0.33 -31.94 -27.90
N LYS A 131 0.08 -33.25 -27.86
CA LYS A 131 0.42 -34.18 -26.78
C LYS A 131 1.53 -35.13 -27.25
N SER A 132 2.37 -35.56 -26.30
CA SER A 132 3.48 -36.55 -26.38
C SER A 132 4.86 -35.89 -26.48
N ALA A 133 5.89 -36.31 -25.74
CA ALA A 133 6.22 -37.62 -25.20
C ALA A 133 7.25 -37.45 -24.05
N VAL A 134 7.08 -38.14 -22.91
CA VAL A 134 7.89 -39.26 -22.36
C VAL A 134 9.00 -38.93 -21.35
N LEU A 135 8.81 -39.49 -20.14
CA LEU A 135 9.72 -40.24 -19.27
C LEU A 135 11.17 -39.76 -19.07
N SER A 136 11.51 -39.42 -17.82
CA SER A 136 12.56 -40.14 -17.06
C SER A 136 12.70 -39.62 -15.61
N ASP A 137 12.70 -40.60 -14.69
CA ASP A 137 13.37 -40.65 -13.38
C ASP A 137 12.92 -39.74 -12.21
N GLU A 138 12.26 -40.39 -11.24
CA GLU A 138 12.27 -40.05 -9.80
C GLU A 138 13.73 -39.95 -9.31
N PRO A 139 14.10 -39.04 -8.39
CA PRO A 139 13.52 -38.90 -7.04
C PRO A 139 13.08 -37.44 -6.78
N ILE A 140 12.23 -37.11 -5.81
CA ILE A 140 12.57 -36.99 -4.39
C ILE A 140 11.28 -37.05 -3.55
N THR A 141 11.38 -37.87 -2.52
CA THR A 141 10.43 -38.13 -1.43
C THR A 141 10.18 -36.88 -0.58
N GLN A 142 8.98 -36.29 -0.64
CA GLN A 142 8.40 -35.52 0.46
C GLN A 142 6.89 -35.72 0.40
N GLU A 143 6.27 -36.15 1.51
CA GLU A 143 4.83 -36.43 1.60
C GLU A 143 4.01 -35.21 1.18
N GLN A 144 3.56 -35.20 -0.08
CA GLN A 144 2.85 -34.07 -0.66
C GLN A 144 1.40 -34.09 -0.18
N LYS A 145 1.13 -33.46 0.97
CA LYS A 145 -0.25 -33.17 1.38
C LYS A 145 -0.90 -32.28 0.32
N GLU A 146 -2.07 -32.65 -0.20
CA GLU A 146 -2.74 -31.83 -1.23
C GLU A 146 -3.09 -30.43 -0.67
N PRO A 147 -2.81 -29.35 -1.41
CA PRO A 147 -3.13 -28.00 -0.95
C PRO A 147 -4.64 -27.85 -0.78
N THR A 148 -5.07 -27.53 0.45
CA THR A 148 -6.49 -27.35 0.78
C THR A 148 -7.01 -26.01 0.24
N ILE A 149 -6.16 -24.99 0.18
CA ILE A 149 -6.52 -23.66 -0.30
C ILE A 149 -5.43 -23.15 -1.25
N VAL A 150 -5.84 -22.62 -2.40
CA VAL A 150 -4.94 -22.00 -3.38
C VAL A 150 -5.35 -20.54 -3.59
N LEU A 151 -4.39 -19.60 -3.46
CA LEU A 151 -4.62 -18.16 -3.61
C LEU A 151 -3.68 -17.57 -4.66
N ASP A 152 -4.25 -16.82 -5.60
CA ASP A 152 -3.48 -15.92 -6.46
C ASP A 152 -3.50 -14.51 -5.87
N ASN A 153 -2.32 -14.02 -5.52
CA ASN A 153 -2.07 -12.71 -4.94
C ASN A 153 -1.30 -11.78 -5.88
N ARG A 154 -1.10 -12.17 -7.14
CA ARG A 154 -0.47 -11.33 -8.16
C ARG A 154 -1.33 -10.11 -8.51
N GLY A 155 -0.68 -9.01 -8.83
CA GLY A 155 -1.32 -7.72 -9.13
C GLY A 155 -2.01 -7.05 -7.94
N LEU A 156 -1.85 -7.57 -6.72
CA LEU A 156 -2.40 -6.96 -5.52
C LEU A 156 -1.37 -6.01 -4.88
N GLU A 157 -1.80 -4.76 -4.67
CA GLU A 157 -0.98 -3.78 -3.95
C GLU A 157 -0.74 -4.19 -2.49
N PRO A 158 0.41 -3.84 -1.87
CA PRO A 158 0.62 -4.08 -0.44
C PRO A 158 -0.32 -3.23 0.45
N PRO A 159 -0.83 -3.76 1.59
CA PRO A 159 -0.56 -5.08 2.20
C PRO A 159 -1.53 -6.20 1.78
N GLN A 160 -2.34 -6.01 0.73
CA GLN A 160 -3.43 -6.92 0.37
C GLN A 160 -3.01 -8.41 0.22
N PRO A 161 -1.88 -8.77 -0.47
CA PRO A 161 -1.40 -10.16 -0.53
C PRO A 161 -1.24 -10.82 0.84
N MET A 162 -0.68 -10.08 1.78
CA MET A 162 -0.38 -10.56 3.13
C MET A 162 -1.67 -10.78 3.91
N MET A 163 -2.54 -9.77 3.97
CA MET A 163 -3.81 -9.86 4.70
C MET A 163 -4.70 -10.98 4.16
N ARG A 164 -4.76 -11.14 2.84
CA ARG A 164 -5.54 -12.22 2.20
C ARG A 164 -5.03 -13.60 2.60
N THR A 165 -3.72 -13.77 2.67
CA THR A 165 -3.11 -15.04 3.07
C THR A 165 -3.33 -15.34 4.54
N LEU A 166 -3.11 -14.37 5.43
CA LEU A 166 -3.32 -14.53 6.87
C LEU A 166 -4.80 -14.84 7.18
N ALA A 167 -5.74 -14.14 6.54
CA ALA A 167 -7.17 -14.40 6.70
C ALA A 167 -7.58 -15.80 6.21
N ALA A 168 -6.89 -16.36 5.21
CA ALA A 168 -7.10 -17.74 4.79
C ALA A 168 -6.53 -18.73 5.82
N LEU A 169 -5.34 -18.47 6.34
CA LEU A 169 -4.71 -19.29 7.39
C LEU A 169 -5.52 -19.30 8.70
N GLU A 170 -6.17 -18.20 9.06
CA GLU A 170 -7.09 -18.14 10.22
C GLU A 170 -8.30 -19.06 10.08
N ARG A 171 -8.73 -19.34 8.84
CA ARG A 171 -9.85 -20.26 8.55
C ARG A 171 -9.40 -21.71 8.45
N CYS A 172 -8.10 -21.95 8.35
CA CYS A 172 -7.52 -23.28 8.22
C CYS A 172 -7.41 -24.00 9.55
N LYS A 173 -7.61 -25.32 9.51
CA LYS A 173 -7.33 -26.20 10.65
C LYS A 173 -5.82 -26.53 10.71
N PRO A 174 -5.28 -26.86 11.91
CA PRO A 174 -3.92 -27.38 12.03
C PRO A 174 -3.68 -28.56 11.09
N GLY A 175 -2.57 -28.51 10.35
CA GLY A 175 -2.18 -29.43 9.29
C GLY A 175 -2.73 -29.10 7.91
N GLU A 176 -3.64 -28.14 7.73
CA GLU A 176 -4.07 -27.73 6.39
C GLU A 176 -2.99 -26.91 5.68
N VAL A 177 -3.03 -26.96 4.35
CA VAL A 177 -2.00 -26.34 3.50
C VAL A 177 -2.62 -25.26 2.63
N VAL A 178 -2.01 -24.08 2.67
CA VAL A 178 -2.32 -22.93 1.81
C VAL A 178 -1.18 -22.74 0.80
N LEU A 179 -1.50 -22.76 -0.48
CA LEU A 179 -0.58 -22.43 -1.57
C LEU A 179 -0.90 -21.03 -2.09
N ILE A 180 0.10 -20.15 -2.13
CA ILE A 180 -0.07 -18.79 -2.64
C ILE A 180 0.87 -18.52 -3.82
N HIS A 181 0.43 -17.68 -4.76
CA HIS A 181 1.26 -17.17 -5.86
C HIS A 181 1.33 -15.64 -5.77
N ASN A 182 2.54 -15.08 -5.71
CA ASN A 182 2.76 -13.63 -5.58
C ASN A 182 3.69 -13.13 -6.69
N ASP A 183 3.61 -11.83 -7.01
CA ASP A 183 4.48 -11.20 -8.02
C ASP A 183 5.97 -11.25 -7.68
N ARG A 184 6.30 -11.46 -6.40
CA ARG A 184 7.66 -11.61 -5.87
C ARG A 184 7.62 -12.32 -4.52
N VAL A 185 8.78 -12.71 -3.99
CA VAL A 185 8.90 -13.31 -2.66
C VAL A 185 8.32 -12.38 -1.59
N PRO A 186 7.28 -12.81 -0.82
CA PRO A 186 6.61 -11.95 0.14
C PRO A 186 7.34 -11.97 1.50
N VAL A 187 8.46 -11.25 1.59
CA VAL A 187 9.33 -11.24 2.78
C VAL A 187 8.60 -10.92 4.10
N PHE A 188 7.68 -9.94 4.11
CA PHE A 188 6.93 -9.59 5.32
C PHE A 188 5.93 -10.68 5.74
N LEU A 189 5.34 -11.39 4.77
CA LEU A 189 4.46 -12.51 5.09
C LEU A 189 5.27 -13.63 5.74
N ILE A 190 6.47 -13.91 5.22
CA ILE A 190 7.37 -14.93 5.79
C ILE A 190 7.71 -14.63 7.25
N GLU A 191 8.01 -13.37 7.59
CA GLU A 191 8.23 -12.94 8.97
C GLU A 191 7.01 -13.20 9.87
N GLU A 192 5.80 -12.93 9.36
CA GLU A 192 4.56 -13.19 10.10
C GLU A 192 4.31 -14.70 10.28
N LEU A 193 4.59 -15.51 9.26
CA LEU A 193 4.47 -16.98 9.35
C LEU A 193 5.42 -17.56 10.41
N ASN A 194 6.65 -17.05 10.50
CA ASN A 194 7.60 -17.44 11.54
C ASN A 194 7.07 -17.09 12.94
N GLN A 195 6.46 -15.91 13.11
CA GLN A 195 5.84 -15.50 14.39
C GLN A 195 4.64 -16.37 14.76
N LEU A 196 3.86 -16.79 13.77
CA LEU A 196 2.70 -17.67 13.94
C LEU A 196 3.09 -19.16 14.09
N GLY A 197 4.37 -19.50 13.93
CA GLY A 197 4.87 -20.87 14.01
C GLY A 197 4.39 -21.77 12.87
N CYS A 198 4.02 -21.20 11.72
CA CYS A 198 3.62 -21.97 10.54
C CYS A 198 4.85 -22.46 9.77
N LEU A 199 4.81 -23.69 9.28
CA LEU A 199 5.83 -24.21 8.38
C LEU A 199 5.57 -23.67 6.97
N TYR A 200 6.62 -23.33 6.22
CA TYR A 200 6.47 -22.87 4.84
C TYR A 200 7.65 -23.27 3.95
N THR A 201 7.40 -23.26 2.65
CA THR A 201 8.39 -23.46 1.60
C THR A 201 8.18 -22.41 0.52
N VAL A 202 9.26 -21.77 0.08
CA VAL A 202 9.24 -20.76 -0.98
C VAL A 202 9.89 -21.34 -2.23
N GLU A 203 9.26 -21.13 -3.37
CA GLU A 203 9.75 -21.53 -4.69
C GLU A 203 9.75 -20.30 -5.62
N ASP A 204 10.93 -19.84 -5.99
CA ASP A 204 11.12 -18.79 -6.99
C ASP A 204 10.82 -19.33 -8.39
N GLN A 205 10.04 -18.58 -9.17
CA GLN A 205 9.70 -18.95 -10.54
C GLN A 205 10.57 -18.18 -11.54
N ALA A 206 10.78 -18.77 -12.72
CA ALA A 206 11.61 -18.17 -13.77
C ALA A 206 11.05 -16.86 -14.34
N ASP A 207 9.76 -16.58 -14.14
CA ASP A 207 9.09 -15.34 -14.53
C ASP A 207 9.22 -14.21 -13.49
N GLY A 208 9.97 -14.45 -12.40
CA GLY A 208 10.15 -13.49 -11.30
C GLY A 208 9.06 -13.54 -10.24
N THR A 209 8.01 -14.33 -10.44
CA THR A 209 6.97 -14.57 -9.43
C THR A 209 7.45 -15.59 -8.38
N ALA A 210 6.74 -15.69 -7.26
CA ALA A 210 7.06 -16.63 -6.20
C ALA A 210 5.83 -17.43 -5.77
N LYS A 211 5.98 -18.74 -5.66
CA LYS A 211 5.00 -19.63 -5.04
C LYS A 211 5.43 -19.90 -3.61
N VAL A 212 4.50 -19.80 -2.67
CA VAL A 212 4.76 -20.12 -1.26
C VAL A 212 3.74 -21.15 -0.81
N ARG A 213 4.23 -22.26 -0.30
CA ARG A 213 3.44 -23.32 0.32
C ARG A 213 3.53 -23.16 1.82
N ILE A 214 2.39 -23.08 2.50
CA ILE A 214 2.29 -22.79 3.93
C ILE A 214 1.46 -23.89 4.57
N GLU A 215 1.98 -24.50 5.62
CA GLU A 215 1.27 -25.48 6.44
C GLU A 215 0.92 -24.86 7.79
N LYS A 216 -0.35 -24.95 8.16
CA LYS A 216 -0.85 -24.45 9.43
C LYS A 216 -0.35 -25.35 10.56
N GLY A 217 0.45 -24.79 11.48
CA GLY A 217 0.84 -25.45 12.72
C GLY A 217 -0.30 -25.63 13.71
#